data_AF-A0A7G1G200-F1
#
_entry.id   AF-A0A7G1G200-F1
#
_cell.length_a   1.000
_cell.length_b   1.000
_cell.length_c   1.000
_cell.angle_alpha   90.00
_cell.angle_beta   90.00
_cell.angle_gamma   90.00
#
_symmetry.space_group_name_H-M   'P 1'
#
loop_
_entity.id
_entity.type
_entity.pdbx_description
1 polymer ?
#
loop_
_entity_poly.entity_id
_entity_poly.type
_entity_poly.pdbx_seq_one_letter_code
_entity_poly.pdbx_strand_id
1 'polypeptide(L)'
;MLNQKRFTDEQLVQMIQNEKTPKRLKEKAKETLFNKYIGMLKNKTKKLCENCSTDFDGTYQSLCYLFNLAIKTFKMKGQFKGYSSRYIDLKVMNDIGKQKTKLPYVGKESPFYIRNWDKVYFYEETSEVYNRE
;
A
#
# COMPACT_ATOMS: atom_id res chain seq x y z
N MET A 1 24.16 12.14 -3.39
CA MET A 1 22.87 11.42 -3.50
C MET A 1 23.11 9.93 -3.32
N LEU A 2 22.19 9.17 -2.71
CA LEU A 2 22.25 7.71 -2.73
C LEU A 2 21.93 7.26 -4.18
N ASN A 3 22.81 6.46 -4.77
CA ASN A 3 22.75 6.12 -6.19
C ASN A 3 21.62 5.10 -6.44
N GLN A 4 20.65 5.43 -7.30
CA GLN A 4 19.40 4.67 -7.51
C GLN A 4 19.62 3.21 -7.98
N LYS A 5 20.78 2.92 -8.60
CA LYS A 5 21.14 1.58 -9.08
C LYS A 5 21.83 0.68 -8.05
N ARG A 6 22.16 1.18 -6.87
CA ARG A 6 23.07 0.48 -5.94
C ARG A 6 22.38 -0.37 -4.87
N PHE A 7 21.09 -0.13 -4.59
CA PHE A 7 20.35 -0.83 -3.54
C PHE A 7 19.10 -1.52 -4.09
N THR A 8 18.89 -2.77 -3.66
CA THR A 8 17.65 -3.51 -3.91
C THR A 8 16.50 -2.92 -3.09
N ASP A 9 15.27 -3.27 -3.43
CA ASP A 9 14.10 -2.77 -2.70
C ASP A 9 14.12 -3.27 -1.25
N GLU A 10 14.49 -4.53 -1.05
CA GLU A 10 14.60 -5.17 0.26
C GLU A 10 15.66 -4.48 1.13
N GLN A 11 16.81 -4.13 0.55
CA GLN A 11 17.86 -3.38 1.27
C GLN A 11 17.37 -2.00 1.70
N LEU A 12 16.65 -1.29 0.82
CA LEU A 12 16.08 0.01 1.15
C LEU A 12 15.03 -0.12 2.27
N VAL A 13 14.14 -1.10 2.19
CA VAL A 13 13.14 -1.35 3.24
C VAL A 13 13.82 -1.72 4.56
N GLN A 14 14.88 -2.51 4.53
CA GLN A 14 15.62 -2.92 5.73
C GLN A 14 16.29 -1.71 6.40
N MET A 15 16.89 -0.81 5.62
CA MET A 15 17.43 0.46 6.12
C MET A 15 16.33 1.33 6.75
N ILE A 16 15.13 1.34 6.18
CA ILE A 16 14.02 2.15 6.68
C ILE A 16 13.49 1.61 8.01
N GLN A 17 13.35 0.29 8.12
CA GLN A 17 12.79 -0.37 9.31
C GLN A 17 13.80 -0.49 10.46
N ASN A 18 15.10 -0.57 10.18
CA ASN A 18 16.12 -0.76 11.22
C ASN A 18 16.24 0.46 12.13
N GLU A 19 15.94 0.30 13.41
CA GLU A 19 16.00 1.37 14.42
C GLU A 19 17.37 2.05 14.50
N LYS A 20 18.44 1.27 14.34
CA LYS A 20 19.83 1.74 14.40
C LYS A 20 20.25 2.59 13.19
N THR A 21 19.47 2.59 12.10
CA THR A 21 19.81 3.39 10.91
C THR A 21 19.57 4.89 11.19
N PRO A 22 20.56 5.77 10.97
CA PRO A 22 20.42 7.22 11.15
C PRO A 22 19.22 7.80 10.40
N LYS A 23 18.50 8.76 11.03
CA LYS A 23 17.29 9.38 10.46
C LYS A 23 17.49 9.89 9.02
N ARG A 24 18.59 10.60 8.76
CA ARG A 24 18.92 11.11 7.42
C ARG A 24 19.07 10.01 6.37
N LEU A 25 19.56 8.83 6.76
CA LEU A 25 19.69 7.69 5.84
C LEU A 25 18.33 7.03 5.61
N LYS A 26 17.48 6.92 6.63
CA LYS A 26 16.09 6.44 6.50
C LYS A 26 15.31 7.31 5.52
N GLU A 27 15.43 8.63 5.62
CA GLU A 27 14.74 9.58 4.73
C GLU A 27 15.20 9.42 3.29
N LYS A 28 16.51 9.35 3.05
CA LYS A 28 17.04 9.12 1.69
C LYS A 28 16.66 7.74 1.14
N ALA A 29 16.63 6.70 1.97
CA ALA A 29 16.21 5.36 1.55
C ALA A 29 14.73 5.35 1.17
N LYS A 30 13.86 6.02 1.96
CA LYS A 30 12.45 6.24 1.63
C LYS A 30 12.30 6.98 0.31
N GLU A 31 12.97 8.13 0.15
CA GLU A 31 12.93 8.93 -1.07
C GLU A 31 13.36 8.10 -2.30
N THR A 32 14.46 7.36 -2.17
CA THR A 32 14.96 6.49 -3.24
C THR A 32 13.92 5.43 -3.61
N LEU A 33 13.31 4.78 -2.61
CA LEU A 33 12.30 3.76 -2.84
C LEU A 33 11.02 4.37 -3.45
N PHE A 34 10.56 5.52 -2.96
CA PHE A 34 9.43 6.25 -3.54
C PHE A 34 9.66 6.62 -5.00
N ASN A 35 10.84 7.14 -5.33
CA ASN A 35 11.20 7.49 -6.71
C ASN A 35 11.17 6.27 -7.64
N LYS A 36 11.55 5.08 -7.16
CA LYS A 36 11.45 3.83 -7.94
C LYS A 36 9.99 3.42 -8.21
N TYR A 37 9.07 3.75 -7.30
CA TYR A 37 7.67 3.30 -7.35
C TYR A 37 6.66 4.39 -7.76
N ILE A 38 7.12 5.62 -8.01
CA ILE A 38 6.26 6.76 -8.36
C ILE A 38 5.37 6.47 -9.58
N GLY A 39 5.92 5.81 -10.61
CA GLY A 39 5.17 5.44 -11.81
C GLY A 39 4.06 4.44 -11.52
N MET A 40 4.33 3.44 -10.67
CA MET A 40 3.30 2.48 -10.23
C MET A 40 2.17 3.19 -9.47
N LEU A 41 2.51 4.08 -8.54
CA LEU A 41 1.53 4.81 -7.74
C LEU A 41 0.67 5.71 -8.62
N LYS A 42 1.26 6.51 -9.50
CA LYS A 42 0.52 7.37 -10.44
C LYS A 42 -0.40 6.56 -11.36
N ASN A 43 0.07 5.43 -11.89
CA ASN A 43 -0.73 4.57 -12.75
C ASN A 43 -1.92 3.96 -12.00
N LYS A 44 -1.72 3.52 -10.75
CA LYS A 44 -2.81 3.01 -9.91
C LYS A 44 -3.81 4.12 -9.57
N THR A 45 -3.34 5.32 -9.23
CA THR A 45 -4.19 6.49 -8.99
C THR A 45 -5.06 6.79 -10.18
N LYS A 46 -4.47 6.92 -11.39
CA LYS A 46 -5.22 7.22 -12.61
C LYS A 46 -6.35 6.20 -12.85
N LYS A 47 -6.05 4.90 -12.74
CA LYS A 47 -7.04 3.83 -12.88
C LYS A 47 -8.17 3.92 -11.85
N LEU A 48 -7.86 4.31 -10.61
CA LEU A 48 -8.88 4.46 -9.57
C LEU A 48 -9.76 5.68 -9.82
N CYS A 49 -9.16 6.82 -10.21
CA CYS A 49 -9.92 8.01 -10.57
C CYS A 49 -10.89 7.73 -11.74
N GLU A 50 -10.43 7.02 -12.78
CA GLU A 50 -11.26 6.64 -13.92
C GLU A 50 -12.41 5.70 -13.54
N ASN A 51 -12.15 4.70 -12.71
CA ASN A 51 -13.14 3.67 -12.37
C ASN A 51 -14.08 4.05 -11.22
N CYS A 52 -13.66 4.96 -10.35
CA CYS A 52 -14.36 5.30 -9.11
C CYS A 52 -14.73 6.79 -9.03
N SER A 53 -14.46 7.58 -10.08
CA SER A 53 -14.76 9.01 -10.15
C SER A 53 -14.18 9.82 -8.98
N THR A 54 -12.95 9.48 -8.55
CA THR A 54 -12.25 10.15 -7.44
C THR A 54 -11.27 11.20 -7.94
N ASP A 55 -10.91 12.17 -7.09
CA ASP A 55 -9.89 13.17 -7.40
C ASP A 55 -8.48 12.57 -7.38
N PHE A 56 -7.61 13.07 -8.27
CA PHE A 56 -6.26 12.51 -8.42
C PHE A 56 -5.39 12.75 -7.19
N ASP A 57 -5.38 13.96 -6.64
CA ASP A 57 -4.43 14.34 -5.59
C ASP A 57 -4.71 13.61 -4.28
N GLY A 58 -5.97 13.57 -3.84
CA GLY A 58 -6.43 12.83 -2.66
C GLY A 58 -6.21 11.33 -2.81
N THR A 59 -6.50 10.77 -3.99
CA THR A 59 -6.25 9.36 -4.30
C THR A 59 -4.74 9.05 -4.31
N TYR A 60 -3.91 9.94 -4.85
CA TYR A 60 -2.47 9.75 -4.90
C TYR A 60 -1.82 9.83 -3.52
N GLN A 61 -2.21 10.81 -2.69
CA GLN A 61 -1.75 10.91 -1.30
C GLN A 61 -2.11 9.66 -0.49
N SER A 62 -3.34 9.20 -0.68
CA SER A 62 -3.88 7.95 -0.16
C SER A 62 -3.03 6.73 -0.52
N LEU A 63 -2.67 6.56 -1.80
CA LEU A 63 -1.78 5.46 -2.22
C LEU A 63 -0.35 5.62 -1.69
N CYS A 64 0.19 6.84 -1.60
CA CYS A 64 1.49 7.10 -0.98
C CYS A 64 1.51 6.70 0.49
N TYR A 65 0.42 6.95 1.22
CA TYR A 65 0.27 6.51 2.61
C TYR A 65 0.24 4.97 2.71
N LEU A 66 -0.55 4.30 1.87
CA LEU A 66 -0.58 2.82 1.85
C LEU A 66 0.78 2.23 1.49
N PHE A 67 1.53 2.84 0.59
CA PHE A 67 2.89 2.43 0.27
C PHE A 67 3.83 2.56 1.47
N ASN A 68 3.75 3.66 2.23
CA ASN A 68 4.47 3.82 3.49
C ASN A 68 4.12 2.72 4.51
N LEU A 69 2.84 2.34 4.61
CA LEU A 69 2.42 1.23 5.47
C LEU A 69 2.96 -0.12 4.97
N ALA A 70 2.99 -0.35 3.66
CA ALA A 70 3.59 -1.54 3.08
C ALA A 70 5.08 -1.63 3.47
N ILE A 71 5.83 -0.52 3.39
CA ILE A 71 7.22 -0.47 3.87
C ILE A 71 7.32 -0.86 5.34
N LYS A 72 6.44 -0.35 6.21
CA LYS A 72 6.49 -0.66 7.66
C LYS A 72 6.13 -2.10 8.00
N THR A 73 5.26 -2.72 7.22
CA THR A 73 4.67 -4.03 7.53
C THR A 73 5.33 -5.21 6.81
N PHE A 74 6.20 -4.92 5.83
CA PHE A 74 6.88 -5.96 5.07
C PHE A 74 7.82 -6.77 5.96
N LYS A 75 7.60 -8.09 6.01
CA LYS A 75 8.34 -9.04 6.88
C LYS A 75 9.61 -9.62 6.24
N MET A 76 10.16 -8.99 5.19
CA MET A 76 11.34 -9.49 4.45
C MET A 76 11.17 -10.91 3.88
N LYS A 77 9.94 -11.27 3.50
CA LYS A 77 9.64 -12.55 2.84
C LYS A 77 9.15 -12.28 1.42
N GLY A 78 9.86 -12.82 0.43
CA GLY A 78 9.58 -12.60 -0.99
C GLY A 78 10.08 -11.25 -1.50
N GLN A 79 9.57 -10.82 -2.66
CA GLN A 79 9.94 -9.55 -3.28
C GLN A 79 9.03 -8.41 -2.82
N PHE A 80 9.64 -7.30 -2.38
CA PHE A 80 8.89 -6.13 -1.92
C PHE A 80 7.98 -5.55 -3.02
N LYS A 81 8.40 -5.63 -4.29
CA LYS A 81 7.59 -5.18 -5.44
C LYS A 81 6.23 -5.86 -5.50
N GLY A 82 6.21 -7.19 -5.43
CA GLY A 82 4.97 -7.96 -5.46
C GLY A 82 4.12 -7.73 -4.21
N TYR A 83 4.78 -7.73 -3.05
CA TYR A 83 4.11 -7.48 -1.77
C TYR A 83 3.43 -6.10 -1.73
N SER A 84 4.14 -5.03 -2.05
CA SER A 84 3.63 -3.67 -1.96
C SER A 84 2.48 -3.41 -2.92
N SER A 85 2.55 -3.93 -4.16
CA SER A 85 1.42 -3.84 -5.09
C SER A 85 0.20 -4.58 -4.54
N ARG A 86 0.36 -5.84 -4.11
CA ARG A 86 -0.75 -6.65 -3.56
C ARG A 86 -1.34 -6.01 -2.30
N TYR A 87 -0.49 -5.48 -1.43
CA TYR A 87 -0.92 -4.79 -0.21
C TYR A 87 -1.84 -3.60 -0.52
N ILE A 88 -1.42 -2.74 -1.45
CA ILE A 88 -2.21 -1.60 -1.90
C ILE A 88 -3.53 -2.07 -2.53
N ASP A 89 -3.48 -3.05 -3.43
CA ASP A 89 -4.66 -3.53 -4.15
C ASP A 89 -5.71 -4.12 -3.19
N LEU A 90 -5.29 -4.92 -2.22
CA LEU A 90 -6.20 -5.48 -1.21
C LEU A 90 -6.84 -4.41 -0.32
N LYS A 91 -6.07 -3.38 0.07
CA LYS A 91 -6.60 -2.28 0.88
C LYS A 91 -7.64 -1.47 0.12
N VAL A 92 -7.33 -1.13 -1.14
CA VAL A 92 -8.27 -0.43 -2.02
C VAL A 92 -9.54 -1.27 -2.26
N MET A 93 -9.40 -2.57 -2.58
CA MET A 93 -10.55 -3.45 -2.77
C MET A 93 -11.43 -3.57 -1.52
N ASN A 94 -10.82 -3.69 -0.34
CA ASN A 94 -11.55 -3.74 0.92
C ASN A 94 -12.33 -2.44 1.18
N ASP A 95 -11.71 -1.28 0.91
CA ASP A 95 -12.37 0.02 1.09
C ASP A 95 -13.54 0.21 0.10
N ILE A 96 -13.37 -0.17 -1.17
CA ILE A 96 -14.46 -0.22 -2.16
C ILE A 96 -15.56 -1.20 -1.71
N GLY A 97 -15.18 -2.39 -1.22
CA GLY A 97 -16.11 -3.41 -0.75
C GLY A 97 -16.97 -2.93 0.43
N LYS A 98 -16.36 -2.22 1.38
CA LYS A 98 -17.05 -1.57 2.51
C LYS A 98 -18.02 -0.48 2.06
N GLN A 99 -17.71 0.29 1.02
CA GLN A 99 -18.66 1.25 0.44
C GLN A 99 -19.86 0.55 -0.19
N LYS A 100 -19.64 -0.54 -0.95
CA LYS A 100 -20.74 -1.33 -1.53
C LYS A 100 -21.65 -1.96 -0.46
N THR A 101 -21.12 -2.27 0.72
CA THR A 101 -21.87 -2.89 1.83
C THR A 101 -22.39 -1.89 2.88
N LYS A 102 -21.96 -0.63 2.87
CA LYS A 102 -22.45 0.42 3.78
C LYS A 102 -22.67 1.75 3.05
N LEU A 103 -23.94 2.06 2.78
CA LEU A 103 -24.68 3.23 3.29
C LEU A 103 -25.83 3.58 2.32
N PRO A 104 -27.12 3.30 2.66
CA PRO A 104 -28.26 3.57 1.78
C PRO A 104 -28.48 5.05 1.41
N TYR A 105 -27.67 5.98 1.92
CA TYR A 105 -27.80 7.44 1.73
C TYR A 105 -26.55 8.14 1.22
N VAL A 106 -25.47 7.41 0.87
CA VAL A 106 -24.28 8.04 0.27
C VAL A 106 -24.45 8.05 -1.24
N GLY A 107 -24.59 9.24 -1.81
CA GLY A 107 -24.73 9.44 -3.25
C GLY A 107 -23.49 8.92 -4.00
N LYS A 108 -23.72 8.34 -5.19
CA LYS A 108 -22.68 7.76 -6.06
C LYS A 108 -21.49 8.69 -6.35
N GLU A 109 -21.67 10.00 -6.18
CA GLU A 109 -20.64 11.03 -6.43
C GLU A 109 -19.78 11.39 -5.21
N SER A 110 -19.98 10.73 -4.07
CA SER A 110 -19.21 11.07 -2.86
C SER A 110 -17.77 10.52 -2.91
N PRO A 111 -16.74 11.37 -2.70
CA PRO A 111 -15.34 10.99 -2.90
C PRO A 111 -14.86 9.93 -1.89
N PHE A 112 -13.91 9.13 -2.35
CA PHE A 112 -13.23 8.09 -1.60
C PHE A 112 -12.46 8.67 -0.42
N TYR A 113 -12.98 8.48 0.80
CA TYR A 113 -12.18 8.69 1.99
C TYR A 113 -11.50 7.37 2.34
N ILE A 114 -10.17 7.29 2.19
CA ILE A 114 -9.37 6.34 2.97
C ILE A 114 -9.52 6.74 4.45
N ARG A 115 -10.63 6.29 5.07
CA ARG A 115 -10.79 6.41 6.51
C ARG A 115 -10.13 5.19 7.13
N ASN A 116 -9.05 5.49 7.85
CA ASN A 116 -8.36 4.67 8.85
C ASN A 116 -9.14 3.41 9.24
N TRP A 117 -8.52 2.24 9.03
CA TRP A 117 -8.70 1.11 9.93
C TRP A 117 -7.36 0.41 10.10
N ASP A 118 -6.66 0.85 11.14
CA ASP A 118 -5.94 -0.05 12.03
C ASP A 118 -6.79 -1.30 12.27
N LYS A 119 -6.17 -2.48 12.14
CA LYS A 119 -6.79 -3.82 12.10
C LYS A 119 -7.22 -4.28 10.70
N VAL A 120 -6.23 -4.58 9.84
CA VAL A 120 -6.40 -5.70 8.90
C VAL A 120 -5.62 -6.86 9.50
N TYR A 121 -6.36 -7.79 10.10
CA TYR A 121 -5.87 -9.14 10.34
C TYR A 121 -5.73 -9.79 8.96
N PHE A 122 -4.50 -10.19 8.61
CA PHE A 122 -4.33 -11.13 7.53
C PHE A 122 -4.87 -12.47 8.05
N TYR A 123 -6.03 -12.90 7.56
CA TYR A 123 -6.37 -14.30 7.64
C TYR A 123 -5.34 -15.02 6.76
N GLU A 124 -4.44 -15.76 7.38
CA GLU A 124 -3.74 -16.83 6.69
C GLU A 124 -4.83 -17.83 6.28
N GLU A 125 -5.04 -18.01 4.97
CA GLU A 125 -5.79 -19.14 4.45
C GLU A 125 -5.02 -20.41 4.84
N THR A 126 -5.31 -20.95 6.02
CA THR A 126 -5.11 -22.36 6.29
C THR A 126 -6.15 -23.10 5.45
N SER A 127 -5.63 -23.64 4.35
CA SER A 127 -6.26 -24.72 3.61
C SER A 127 -6.43 -25.91 4.56
N GLU A 128 -7.67 -26.21 4.93
CA GLU A 128 -8.08 -27.53 5.40
C GLU A 128 -9.58 -27.70 5.16
N VAL A 129 -9.91 -27.92 3.88
CA VAL A 129 -11.00 -28.82 3.54
C VAL A 129 -10.55 -30.21 3.98
N TYR A 130 -11.45 -30.95 4.65
CA TYR A 130 -11.33 -32.30 5.22
C TYR A 130 -10.88 -32.38 6.69
N ASN A 131 -11.85 -32.47 7.61
CA ASN A 131 -12.29 -33.76 8.17
C ASN A 131 -13.21 -33.57 9.39
N ARG A 132 -14.34 -34.30 9.38
CA ARG A 132 -15.06 -34.91 10.52
C ARG A 132 -15.73 -33.93 11.50
N GLU A 133 -16.96 -34.11 11.96
CA GLU A 133 -17.99 -35.16 11.88
C GLU A 133 -19.33 -34.46 12.22
#